data_AF-A0A159ZV36-F1
#
_entry.id   AF-A0A159ZV36-F1
#
_cell.length_a   1.000
_cell.length_b   1.000
_cell.length_c   1.000
_cell.angle_alpha   90.00
_cell.angle_beta   90.00
_cell.angle_gamma   90.00
#
_symmetry.space_group_name_H-M   'P 1'
#
loop_
_entity.id
_entity.type
_entity.pdbx_description
1 polymer ?
#
loop_
_entity_poly.entity_id
_entity_poly.type
_entity_poly.pdbx_seq_one_letter_code
_entity_poly.pdbx_strand_id
1 'polypeptide(L)'
;MNRNDLRSIDLNLLVVFEALIQERNLTRAAKQLSLGQPAVSAALVRLRKLFNDPLFERIGRRMVPTKRALNAAQALGPALDSVCTVLTNTKV
;
A
#
# COMPACT_ATOMS: atom_id res chain seq x y z
N MET A 1 -4.90 0.97 -17.51
CA MET A 1 -4.24 2.14 -16.90
C MET A 1 -2.92 2.35 -17.61
N ASN A 2 -2.71 3.52 -18.21
CA ASN A 2 -1.46 3.90 -18.87
C ASN A 2 -0.58 4.75 -17.92
N ARG A 3 0.63 5.12 -18.36
CA ARG A 3 1.56 5.89 -17.52
C ARG A 3 1.04 7.30 -17.16
N ASN A 4 0.19 7.91 -17.99
CA ASN A 4 -0.43 9.21 -17.68
C ASN A 4 -1.48 9.10 -16.57
N ASP A 5 -2.21 7.99 -16.50
CA ASP A 5 -3.20 7.75 -15.45
C ASP A 5 -2.56 7.73 -14.04
N LEU A 6 -1.28 7.36 -13.94
CA LEU A 6 -0.53 7.38 -12.67
C LEU A 6 -0.45 8.78 -12.05
N ARG A 7 -0.54 9.86 -12.84
CA ARG A 7 -0.54 11.23 -12.32
C ARG A 7 -1.75 11.53 -11.43
N SER A 8 -2.86 10.82 -11.65
CA SER A 8 -4.07 10.99 -10.83
C SER A 8 -4.04 10.16 -9.54
N ILE A 9 -3.00 9.36 -9.34
CA ILE A 9 -2.85 8.47 -8.19
C ILE A 9 -1.82 9.04 -7.23
N ASP A 10 -2.23 9.14 -5.97
CA ASP A 10 -1.30 9.36 -4.87
C ASP A 10 -0.41 8.11 -4.70
N LEU A 11 0.83 8.18 -5.20
CA LEU A 11 1.77 7.06 -5.15
C LEU A 11 2.15 6.66 -3.71
N ASN A 12 1.97 7.56 -2.74
CA ASN A 12 2.19 7.22 -1.33
C ASN A 12 1.22 6.14 -0.84
N LEU A 13 0.06 5.97 -1.51
CA LEU A 13 -0.86 4.87 -1.23
C LEU A 13 -0.20 3.50 -1.42
N LEU A 14 0.75 3.36 -2.34
CA LEU A 14 1.45 2.09 -2.57
C LEU A 14 2.37 1.72 -1.41
N VAL A 15 3.01 2.72 -0.78
CA VAL A 15 3.83 2.52 0.42
C VAL A 15 2.94 2.15 1.62
N VAL A 16 1.80 2.83 1.77
CA VAL A 16 0.82 2.48 2.82
C VAL A 16 0.29 1.06 2.63
N PHE A 17 0.03 0.67 1.38
CA PHE A 17 -0.43 -0.67 1.05
C PHE A 17 0.59 -1.74 1.47
N GLU A 18 1.87 -1.56 1.17
CA GLU A 18 2.93 -2.50 1.56
C GLU A 18 3.02 -2.65 3.08
N ALA A 19 3.00 -1.55 3.83
CA ALA A 19 2.99 -1.58 5.29
C ALA A 19 1.77 -2.36 5.84
N LEU A 20 0.59 -2.21 5.23
CA LEU A 20 -0.60 -2.96 5.65
C LEU A 20 -0.52 -4.45 5.34
N ILE A 21 0.11 -4.84 4.22
CA ILE A 21 0.37 -6.24 3.88
C ILE A 21 1.29 -6.89 4.92
N GLN A 22 2.35 -6.18 5.34
CA GLN A 22 3.33 -6.65 6.32
C GLN A 22 2.73 -6.73 7.72
N GLU A 23 2.14 -5.63 8.20
CA GLU A 23 1.73 -5.50 9.60
C GLU A 23 0.37 -6.14 9.89
N ARG A 24 -0.51 -6.24 8.89
CA ARG A 24 -1.90 -6.74 9.04
C ARG A 24 -2.62 -6.09 10.23
N ASN A 25 -2.34 -4.81 10.46
CA ASN A 25 -2.85 -4.03 11.57
C ASN A 25 -2.69 -2.53 11.27
N LEU A 26 -3.79 -1.77 11.29
CA LEU A 26 -3.78 -0.34 10.98
C LEU A 26 -2.90 0.48 11.92
N THR A 27 -2.92 0.18 13.22
CA THR A 27 -2.16 0.93 14.22
C THR A 27 -0.66 0.66 14.10
N ARG A 28 -0.28 -0.59 13.85
CA ARG A 28 1.13 -0.95 13.65
C ARG A 28 1.68 -0.39 12.34
N ALA A 29 0.91 -0.45 11.25
CA ALA A 29 1.28 0.19 9.98
C ALA A 29 1.42 1.71 10.13
N ALA A 30 0.52 2.37 10.85
CA ALA A 30 0.64 3.79 11.15
C ALA A 30 1.92 4.11 11.92
N LYS A 31 2.25 3.30 12.94
CA LYS A 31 3.51 3.44 13.68
C LYS A 31 4.75 3.23 12.80
N GLN A 32 4.75 2.20 11.95
CA GLN A 32 5.85 1.91 11.02
C GLN A 32 6.10 3.08 10.06
N LEU A 33 5.03 3.71 9.57
CA LEU A 33 5.09 4.83 8.63
C LEU A 33 5.26 6.20 9.30
N SER A 34 5.34 6.25 10.65
CA SER A 34 5.31 7.51 11.41
C SER A 34 4.11 8.41 11.06
N LEU A 35 2.95 7.78 10.85
CA LEU A 35 1.66 8.43 10.55
C LEU A 35 0.66 8.22 11.69
N GLY A 36 -0.40 9.01 11.68
CA GLY A 36 -1.59 8.75 12.51
C GLY A 36 -2.44 7.61 11.92
N GLN A 37 -3.03 6.78 12.79
CA GLN A 37 -3.99 5.75 12.36
C GLN A 37 -5.17 6.28 11.51
N PRO A 38 -5.71 7.51 11.75
CA PRO A 38 -6.70 8.10 10.84
C PRO A 38 -6.21 8.28 9.41
N ALA A 39 -4.94 8.65 9.22
CA ALA A 39 -4.35 8.83 7.88
C ALA A 39 -4.21 7.48 7.15
N VAL A 40 -3.74 6.44 7.84
CA VAL A 40 -3.65 5.08 7.27
C VAL A 40 -5.04 4.51 6.96
N SER A 41 -6.03 4.76 7.81
CA SER A 41 -7.43 4.36 7.54
C SER A 41 -7.99 5.04 6.29
N ALA A 42 -7.78 6.36 6.15
CA ALA A 42 -8.19 7.12 4.96
C ALA A 42 -7.47 6.63 3.69
N ALA A 43 -6.18 6.32 3.78
CA ALA A 43 -5.42 5.73 2.70
C ALA A 43 -5.97 4.35 2.30
N LEU A 44 -6.33 3.49 3.26
CA LEU A 44 -6.97 2.20 2.97
C LEU A 44 -8.30 2.37 2.23
N VAL A 45 -9.12 3.36 2.58
CA VAL A 45 -10.36 3.66 1.84
C VAL A 45 -10.06 4.03 0.38
N ARG A 46 -9.03 4.85 0.13
CA ARG A 46 -8.62 5.22 -1.23
C ARG A 46 -8.06 4.02 -2.00
N LEU A 47 -7.24 3.20 -1.35
CA LEU A 47 -6.72 1.95 -1.91
C LEU A 47 -7.85 1.01 -2.32
N ARG A 48 -8.88 0.85 -1.48
CA ARG A 48 -10.04 0.00 -1.82
C ARG A 48 -10.75 0.46 -3.09
N LYS A 49 -10.89 1.78 -3.27
CA LYS A 49 -11.46 2.36 -4.50
C LYS A 49 -10.55 2.13 -5.71
N LEU A 50 -9.25 2.38 -5.54
CA LEU A 50 -8.25 2.23 -6.61
C LEU A 50 -8.18 0.79 -7.13
N PHE A 51 -8.17 -0.19 -6.21
CA PHE A 51 -8.10 -1.60 -6.57
C PHE A 51 -9.45 -2.21 -6.91
N ASN A 52 -10.55 -1.50 -6.63
CA ASN A 52 -11.91 -2.02 -6.64
C ASN A 52 -12.02 -3.35 -5.87
N ASP A 53 -11.48 -3.37 -4.64
CA ASP A 53 -11.34 -4.56 -3.79
C ASP A 53 -11.32 -4.15 -2.32
N PRO A 54 -11.89 -4.92 -1.38
CA PRO A 54 -11.81 -4.58 0.04
C PRO A 54 -10.38 -4.65 0.59
N LEU A 55 -9.45 -5.31 -0.12
CA LEU A 55 -8.03 -5.55 0.14
C LEU A 55 -7.73 -6.34 1.42
N PHE A 56 -8.45 -6.03 2.49
CA PHE A 56 -8.35 -6.67 3.77
C PHE A 56 -9.73 -6.85 4.37
N GLU A 57 -10.01 -8.07 4.77
CA GLU A 57 -11.22 -8.47 5.47
C GLU A 57 -10.94 -8.66 6.95
N ARG A 58 -11.98 -8.62 7.77
CA ARG A 58 -11.86 -8.83 9.21
C ARG A 58 -12.39 -10.20 9.57
N ILE A 59 -11.48 -11.12 9.90
CA ILE A 59 -11.82 -12.47 10.37
C ILE A 59 -11.55 -12.51 11.88
N GLY A 60 -12.62 -12.36 12.65
CA GLY A 60 -12.55 -12.16 14.10
C GLY A 60 -11.75 -10.91 14.46
N ARG A 61 -10.60 -11.10 15.13
CA ARG A 61 -9.68 -10.02 15.52
C ARG A 61 -8.56 -9.76 14.51
N ARG A 62 -8.47 -10.55 13.43
CA ARG A 62 -7.38 -10.46 12.45
C ARG A 62 -7.82 -9.69 11.21
N MET A 63 -6.92 -8.88 10.69
CA MET A 63 -7.02 -8.28 9.36
C MET A 63 -6.34 -9.23 8.38
N VAL A 64 -7.10 -9.77 7.44
CA VAL A 64 -6.64 -10.81 6.51
C VAL A 64 -6.68 -10.25 5.10
N PRO A 65 -5.56 -10.26 4.35
CA PRO A 65 -5.54 -9.74 3.00
C PRO A 65 -6.38 -10.64 2.07
N THR A 66 -7.03 -10.02 1.08
CA THR A 66 -7.71 -10.73 0.00
C THR A 66 -6.68 -11.37 -0.94
N LYS A 67 -7.12 -12.31 -1.77
CA LYS A 67 -6.29 -12.86 -2.85
C LYS A 67 -5.77 -11.77 -3.79
N ARG A 68 -6.59 -10.76 -4.07
CA ARG A 68 -6.23 -9.62 -4.93
C ARG A 68 -5.15 -8.75 -4.29
N ALA A 69 -5.23 -8.49 -2.99
CA ALA A 69 -4.18 -7.79 -2.25
C ALA A 69 -2.87 -8.56 -2.24
N LEU A 70 -2.90 -9.88 -2.01
CA LEU A 70 -1.68 -10.71 -2.05
C LEU A 70 -1.01 -10.71 -3.43
N ASN A 71 -1.80 -10.89 -4.49
CA ASN A 71 -1.29 -10.84 -5.86
C ASN A 71 -0.70 -9.46 -6.20
N ALA A 72 -1.36 -8.38 -5.76
CA ALA A 72 -0.86 -7.02 -5.97
C ALA A 72 0.46 -6.79 -5.22
N ALA A 73 0.59 -7.27 -3.98
CA ALA A 73 1.83 -7.16 -3.21
C ALA A 73 3.00 -7.87 -3.90
N GLN A 74 2.75 -9.05 -4.47
CA GLN A 74 3.78 -9.81 -5.20
C GLN A 74 4.31 -9.05 -6.43
N ALA A 75 3.44 -8.30 -7.12
CA ALA A 75 3.85 -7.50 -8.27
C ALA A 75 4.45 -6.13 -7.88
N LEU A 76 3.94 -5.51 -6.81
CA LEU A 76 4.34 -4.16 -6.40
C LEU A 76 5.68 -4.11 -5.70
N GLY A 77 6.04 -5.11 -4.88
CA GLY A 77 7.32 -5.12 -4.16
C GLY A 77 8.53 -4.89 -5.08
N PRO A 78 8.76 -5.73 -6.10
CA PRO A 78 9.87 -5.55 -7.04
C PRO A 78 9.81 -4.22 -7.81
N ALA A 79 8.62 -3.68 -8.07
CA ALA A 79 8.45 -2.40 -8.75
C ALA A 79 8.88 -1.23 -7.86
N LEU A 80 8.50 -1.24 -6.58
CA LEU A 80 8.93 -0.24 -5.60
C LEU A 80 10.44 -0.34 -5.34
N ASP A 81 10.99 -1.55 -5.24
CA ASP A 81 12.44 -1.77 -5.12
C ASP A 81 13.20 -1.18 -6.30
N SER A 82 12.68 -1.35 -7.52
CA SER A 82 13.26 -0.76 -8.73
C SER A 82 13.26 0.77 -8.67
N VAL A 83 12.16 1.39 -8.22
CA VAL A 83 12.08 2.85 -8.03
C VAL A 83 13.08 3.31 -6.98
N CYS A 84 13.14 2.64 -5.82
CA CYS A 84 14.09 2.94 -4.75
C CYS A 84 15.55 2.85 -5.23
N THR A 85 15.88 1.82 -6.00
CA THR A 85 17.22 1.63 -6.58
C THR A 85 17.60 2.80 -7.48
N VAL A 86 16.70 3.21 -8.39
CA VAL A 86 16.94 4.35 -9.28
C VAL A 86 17.13 5.64 -8.47
N LEU A 87 16.26 5.92 -7.50
CA LEU A 87 16.35 7.14 -6.69
C LEU A 87 17.60 7.20 -5.80
N THR A 88 18.07 6.04 -5.33
CA THR A 88 19.28 5.95 -4.50
C THR A 88 20.53 6.16 -5.36
N ASN A 89 20.58 5.56 -6.54
CA ASN A 89 21.70 5.69 -7.48
C ASN A 89 21.77 7.07 -8.17
N THR A 90 20.70 7.86 -8.09
CA THR A 90 20.63 9.21 -8.69
C THR A 90 21.01 10.32 -7.71
N LYS A 91 21.21 10.02 -6.42
CA LYS A 91 21.76 11.00 -5.48
C LYS A 91 23.26 11.18 -5.75
N VAL A 92 23.57 12.13 -6.63
CA VAL A 92 24.89 12.77 -6.78
C VAL A 92 25.00 13.93 -5.80
#